data_AF-A0A2X3CIA9-F1
#
_entry.id   AF-A0A2X3CIA9-F1
#
_cell.length_a   1.000
_cell.length_b   1.000
_cell.length_c   1.000
_cell.angle_alpha   90.00
_cell.angle_beta   90.00
_cell.angle_gamma   90.00
#
_symmetry.space_group_name_H-M   'P 1'
#
loop_
_entity.id
_entity.type
_entity.pdbx_description
1 polymer ?
#
loop_
_entity_poly.entity_id
_entity_poly.type
_entity_poly.pdbx_seq_one_letter_code
_entity_poly.pdbx_strand_id
1 'polypeptide(L)' 'MNALVFIMDPRHPLFEPDTSAQVIAPLIARASGPLGTNAQYLFSLEQALRKLGMHDASLDDLVASVRALLGESPTPGLA' A
#
# COMPACT_ATOMS: atom_id res chain seq x y z
N MET A 1 24.69 13.13 11.23
CA MET A 1 24.41 11.80 10.63
C MET A 1 23.76 12.05 9.28
N ASN A 2 24.14 11.28 8.25
CA ASN A 2 23.56 11.38 6.91
C ASN A 2 22.93 10.04 6.53
N ALA A 3 21.81 10.06 5.83
CA ALA A 3 21.14 8.89 5.29
C ALA A 3 20.99 9.03 3.77
N LEU A 4 21.04 7.90 3.07
CA LEU A 4 20.70 7.83 1.65
C LEU A 4 19.27 7.31 1.52
N VAL A 5 18.46 7.97 0.68
CA VAL A 5 17.09 7.56 0.39
C VAL A 5 16.87 7.49 -1.11
N PHE A 6 16.03 6.55 -1.55
CA PHE A 6 15.59 6.42 -2.93
C PHE A 6 14.16 6.94 -3.03
N ILE A 7 13.94 7.93 -3.90
CA ILE A 7 12.62 8.51 -4.19
C ILE A 7 12.35 8.41 -5.69
N MET A 8 11.08 8.40 -6.08
CA MET A 8 10.69 8.38 -7.48
C MET A 8 10.89 9.75 -8.13
N ASP A 9 11.43 9.79 -9.36
CA ASP A 9 11.48 11.02 -10.17
C ASP A 9 10.07 11.33 -10.71
N PRO A 10 9.48 12.49 -10.39
CA PRO A 10 8.14 12.87 -10.88
C PRO A 10 8.05 12.99 -12.41
N ARG A 11 9.19 13.08 -13.10
CA ARG A 11 9.26 13.13 -14.58
C ARG A 11 9.29 11.74 -15.21
N HIS A 12 9.34 10.68 -14.41
CA HIS A 12 9.40 9.32 -14.93
C HIS A 12 8.05 8.92 -15.56
N PRO A 13 8.01 8.23 -16.72
CA PRO A 13 6.75 7.85 -17.38
C PRO A 13 5.81 6.96 -16.57
N LEU A 14 6.33 6.31 -15.52
CA LEU A 14 5.56 5.45 -14.60
C LEU A 14 5.17 6.15 -13.30
N PHE A 15 5.40 7.45 -13.18
CA PHE A 15 5.00 8.21 -11.99
C PHE A 15 3.49 8.47 -12.02
N GLU A 16 2.79 8.05 -10.96
CA GLU A 16 1.39 8.39 -10.73
C GLU A 16 1.31 9.57 -9.74
N PRO A 17 0.91 10.78 -10.18
CA PRO A 17 0.84 11.96 -9.31
C PRO A 17 -0.31 11.92 -8.30
N ASP A 18 -1.41 11.21 -8.58
CA ASP A 18 -2.54 11.08 -7.66
C ASP A 18 -2.45 9.76 -6.90
N THR A 19 -1.95 9.84 -5.67
CA THR A 19 -1.79 8.68 -4.78
C THR A 19 -3.00 8.46 -3.87
N SER A 20 -4.14 9.11 -4.13
CA SER A 20 -5.36 8.88 -3.36
C SER A 20 -5.81 7.42 -3.51
N ALA A 21 -6.38 6.85 -2.44
CA ALA A 21 -6.78 5.44 -2.42
C ALA A 21 -7.75 5.09 -3.56
N GLN A 22 -8.60 6.04 -3.94
CA GLN A 22 -9.56 5.93 -5.03
C GLN A 22 -8.88 5.69 -6.38
N VAL A 23 -7.70 6.30 -6.60
CA VAL A 23 -6.93 6.15 -7.84
C VAL A 23 -6.09 4.89 -7.80
N ILE A 24 -5.33 4.65 -6.72
CA ILE A 24 -4.31 3.60 -6.71
C ILE A 24 -4.80 2.24 -6.21
N ALA A 25 -5.88 2.15 -5.43
CA ALA A 25 -6.37 0.85 -4.93
C ALA A 25 -6.78 -0.13 -6.06
N PRO A 26 -7.50 0.29 -7.13
CA PRO A 26 -7.81 -0.60 -8.25
C PRO A 26 -6.56 -1.08 -8.99
N LEU A 27 -5.51 -0.27 -9.07
CA LEU A 27 -4.24 -0.64 -9.67
C LEU A 27 -3.54 -1.70 -8.82
N ILE A 28 -3.45 -1.46 -7.50
CA ILE A 28 -2.83 -2.39 -6.54
C ILE A 28 -3.56 -3.73 -6.50
N ALA A 29 -4.90 -3.72 -6.47
CA ALA A 29 -5.71 -4.94 -6.38
C ALA A 29 -5.54 -5.87 -7.60
N ARG A 30 -5.20 -5.31 -8.77
CA ARG A 30 -5.05 -6.06 -10.03
C ARG A 30 -3.60 -6.39 -10.39
N ALA A 31 -2.64 -5.66 -9.83
CA ALA A 31 -1.24 -5.76 -10.22
C ALA A 31 -0.55 -7.00 -9.63
N SER A 32 0.25 -7.67 -10.46
CA SER A 32 1.10 -8.78 -10.08
C SER A 32 2.41 -8.77 -10.87
N GLY A 33 3.44 -9.35 -10.27
CA GLY A 33 4.76 -9.49 -10.87
C GLY A 33 5.50 -10.72 -10.35
N PRO A 34 6.80 -10.87 -10.66
CA PRO A 34 7.59 -12.04 -10.30
C PRO A 34 7.69 -12.31 -8.79
N LEU A 35 7.45 -11.30 -7.95
CA LEU A 35 7.53 -11.37 -6.49
C LEU A 35 6.16 -11.55 -5.81
N GLY A 36 5.08 -11.72 -6.58
CA GLY A 36 3.71 -11.81 -6.08
C GLY A 36 2.85 -10.63 -6.50
N THR A 37 1.71 -10.47 -5.82
CA THR A 37 0.75 -9.38 -6.06
C THR A 37 1.17 -8.10 -5.35
N ASN A 38 0.75 -6.96 -5.90
CA ASN A 38 0.99 -5.67 -5.25
C ASN A 38 0.18 -5.55 -3.93
N ALA A 39 -0.99 -6.19 -3.85
CA ALA A 39 -1.77 -6.27 -2.61
C ALA A 39 -1.00 -6.98 -1.47
N GLN A 40 -0.29 -8.07 -1.76
CA GLN A 40 0.55 -8.76 -0.77
C GLN A 40 1.67 -7.85 -0.23
N TYR A 41 2.28 -7.03 -1.10
CA TYR A 41 3.26 -6.04 -0.69
C TYR A 41 2.64 -5.00 0.25
N LEU A 42 1.51 -4.42 -0.13
CA LEU A 42 0.79 -3.42 0.67
C LEU A 42 0.45 -3.95 2.08
N PHE A 43 -0.09 -5.17 2.19
CA PHE A 43 -0.46 -5.75 3.48
C PHE A 43 0.77 -6.08 4.35
N SER A 44 1.87 -6.50 3.72
CA SER A 44 3.12 -6.75 4.45
C SER A 44 3.72 -5.46 5.01
N LEU A 45 3.62 -4.36 4.25
CA LEU A 45 4.07 -3.03 4.69
C LEU A 45 3.26 -2.52 5.89
N GLU A 46 1.92 -2.59 5.80
CA GLU A 46 1.03 -2.21 6.93
C GLU A 46 1.38 -2.99 8.20
N GLN A 47 1.56 -4.31 8.09
CA GLN A 47 1.85 -5.15 9.23
C GLN A 47 3.22 -4.80 9.85
N ALA A 48 4.22 -4.50 9.03
CA ALA A 48 5.55 -4.11 9.49
C ALA A 48 5.52 -2.77 10.23
N LEU A 49 4.80 -1.78 9.71
CA LEU A 49 4.65 -0.47 10.34
C LEU A 49 3.91 -0.57 11.68
N ARG A 50 2.80 -1.32 11.73
CA ARG A 50 2.05 -1.57 12.97
C ARG A 50 2.89 -2.23 14.06
N LYS A 51 3.72 -3.21 13.71
CA LYS A 51 4.66 -3.85 14.66
C LYS A 51 5.67 -2.87 15.26
N LEU A 52 6.00 -1.81 14.54
CA LEU A 52 6.89 -0.74 14.99
C LEU A 52 6.15 0.40 15.70
N GLY A 53 4.82 0.30 15.87
CA GLY A 53 3.97 1.35 16.45
C GLY A 53 3.75 2.54 15.51
N MET A 54 4.11 2.43 14.24
CA MET A 54 3.95 3.48 13.24
C MET A 54 2.55 3.40 12.62
N HIS A 55 1.76 4.46 12.79
CA HIS A 55 0.42 4.59 12.24
C HIS A 55 0.42 5.58 11.10
N ASP A 56 -0.22 5.22 9.99
CA ASP A 56 -0.40 6.05 8.80
C ASP A 56 -1.83 5.90 8.30
N ALA A 57 -2.65 6.92 8.56
CA ALA A 57 -4.07 6.90 8.21
C ALA A 57 -4.31 6.76 6.71
N SER A 58 -3.43 7.34 5.88
CA SER A 58 -3.56 7.24 4.42
C SER A 58 -3.29 5.82 3.92
N LEU A 59 -2.36 5.12 4.58
CA LEU A 59 -2.08 3.71 4.30
C LEU A 59 -3.21 2.80 4.78
N ASP A 60 -3.79 3.07 5.96
CA ASP A 60 -4.93 2.33 6.48
C ASP A 60 -6.15 2.44 5.54
N ASP A 61 -6.45 3.64 5.04
CA ASP A 61 -7.52 3.88 4.05
C ASP A 61 -7.27 3.13 2.73
N LEU A 62 -6.01 3.11 2.28
CA LEU A 62 -5.61 2.38 1.09
C LEU A 62 -5.77 0.86 1.27
N VAL A 63 -5.32 0.31 2.40
CA VAL A 63 -5.47 -1.11 2.75
C VAL A 63 -6.94 -1.50 2.78
N ALA A 64 -7.78 -0.71 3.44
CA ALA A 64 -9.21 -0.94 3.50
C ALA A 64 -9.85 -0.95 2.09
N SER A 65 -9.47 0.01 1.24
CA SER A 65 -9.95 0.12 -0.14
C SER A 65 -9.55 -1.09 -0.98
N VAL A 66 -8.30 -1.55 -0.87
CA VAL A 66 -7.82 -2.74 -1.61
C VAL A 66 -8.52 -4.02 -1.13
N ARG A 67 -8.71 -4.20 0.19
CA ARG A 67 -9.44 -5.36 0.72
C ARG A 67 -10.89 -5.42 0.23
N ALA A 68 -11.58 -4.28 0.23
CA ALA A 68 -12.94 -4.18 -0.30
C ALA A 68 -13.02 -4.59 -1.77
N LEU A 69 -12.06 -4.17 -2.59
CA LEU A 69 -11.98 -4.54 -4.01
C LEU A 69 -11.69 -6.03 -4.25
N LEU A 70 -10.93 -6.66 -3.34
CA LEU A 70 -10.64 -8.09 -3.40
C LEU A 70 -11.77 -8.97 -2.84
N GLY A 71 -12.83 -8.37 -2.28
CA GLY A 71 -13.90 -9.09 -1.60
C GLY A 71 -13.47 -9.68 -0.24
N GLU A 72 -12.36 -9.22 0.31
CA GLU A 72 -11.90 -9.61 1.64
C GLU A 72 -12.63 -8.78 2.69
N SER A 73 -13.36 -9.44 3.60
CA SER A 73 -13.87 -8.77 4.79
C SER A 73 -12.71 -8.35 5.71
N PRO A 74 -12.81 -7.23 6.46
CA PRO A 74 -11.77 -6.88 7.43
C PRO A 74 -11.56 -8.05 8.37
N THR A 75 -10.32 -8.52 8.51
CA THR A 75 -9.97 -9.48 9.56
C THR A 75 -10.34 -8.81 10.88
N PRO A 76 -11.26 -9.38 11.69
CA PRO A 76 -11.60 -8.80 12.97
C PRO A 76 -10.30 -8.72 13.78
N GLY A 77 -9.93 -7.51 14.20
CA GLY A 77 -8.76 -7.29 15.03
C GLY A 77 -8.83 -8.19 16.25
N LEU A 78 -7.73 -8.88 16.56
CA LEU A 78 -7.59 -9.55 17.84
C LEU A 78 -7.84 -8.51 18.93
N ALA A 79 -8.86 -8.79 19.75
CA ALA A 79 -9.15 -8.11 21.00
C ALA A 79 -7.99 -8.25 22.00
#